data_AF-A0A3S1CQG1-F1
#
_entry.id   AF-A0A3S1CQG1-F1
#
_cell.length_a   1.000
_cell.length_b   1.000
_cell.length_c   1.000
_cell.angle_alpha   90.00
_cell.angle_beta   90.00
_cell.angle_gamma   90.00
#
_symmetry.space_group_name_H-M   'P 1'
#
loop_
_entity.id
_entity.type
_entity.pdbx_description
1 polymer ?
#
loop_
_entity_poly.entity_id
_entity_poly.type
_entity_poly.pdbx_seq_one_letter_code
_entity_poly.pdbx_strand_id
1 'polypeptide(L)'
;MDLLGYGAFFLTTALIFSLVTLGLNLQWGLTGLFNVGLAGFVAIGAYTSALLTTPDDAARLGGFGLPILVGWAGAMVVGGIAAAL
;
A
#
# COMPACT_ATOMS: atom_id res chain seq x y z
N MET A 1 -11.43 3.18 -23.86
CA MET A 1 -10.52 3.26 -22.68
C MET A 1 -10.39 1.91 -21.97
N ASP A 2 -10.99 0.85 -22.51
CA ASP A 2 -11.65 -0.14 -21.66
C ASP A 2 -10.79 -1.38 -21.39
N LEU A 3 -9.94 -1.78 -22.35
CA LEU A 3 -9.05 -2.94 -22.17
C LEU A 3 -7.71 -2.57 -21.54
N LEU A 4 -7.11 -1.44 -21.95
CA LEU A 4 -5.84 -0.96 -21.38
C LEU A 4 -5.98 -0.57 -19.91
N GLY A 5 -7.05 0.16 -19.56
CA GLY A 5 -7.33 0.51 -18.16
C GLY A 5 -7.62 -0.72 -17.30
N TYR A 6 -8.43 -1.66 -17.82
CA TYR A 6 -8.70 -2.93 -17.16
C TYR A 6 -7.42 -3.76 -16.97
N GLY A 7 -6.59 -3.86 -18.01
CA GLY A 7 -5.30 -4.56 -17.95
C GLY A 7 -4.36 -3.92 -16.92
N ALA A 8 -4.27 -2.58 -16.89
CA ALA A 8 -3.46 -1.87 -15.90
C ALA A 8 -3.94 -2.12 -14.47
N PHE A 9 -5.25 -2.09 -14.22
CA PHE A 9 -5.82 -2.42 -12.91
C PHE A 9 -5.50 -3.85 -12.49
N PHE A 10 -5.75 -4.82 -13.37
CA PHE A 10 -5.51 -6.24 -13.10
C PHE A 10 -4.03 -6.50 -12.82
N LEU A 11 -3.16 -5.95 -13.66
CA LEU A 11 -1.72 -6.13 -13.52
C LEU A 11 -1.18 -5.46 -12.26
N THR A 12 -1.68 -4.27 -11.91
CA THR A 12 -1.28 -3.58 -10.68
C THR A 12 -1.67 -4.41 -9.45
N THR A 13 -2.91 -4.89 -9.39
CA THR A 13 -3.36 -5.79 -8.32
C THR A 13 -2.51 -7.06 -8.25
N ALA A 14 -2.26 -7.71 -9.39
CA ALA A 14 -1.48 -8.93 -9.45
C ALA A 14 -0.04 -8.71 -8.95
N LEU A 15 0.62 -7.63 -9.38
CA LEU A 15 1.97 -7.28 -8.98
C LEU A 15 2.06 -6.97 -7.48
N ILE A 16 1.08 -6.27 -6.91
CA ILE A 16 1.02 -6.02 -5.45
C ILE A 16 0.97 -7.35 -4.70
N PHE A 17 0.07 -8.27 -5.08
CA PHE A 17 -0.01 -9.58 -4.42
C PHE A 17 1.23 -10.44 -4.65
N SER A 18 1.87 -10.36 -5.82
CA SER A 18 3.15 -11.03 -6.07
C SER A 18 4.25 -10.53 -5.13
N LEU A 19 4.35 -9.22 -4.89
CA LEU A 19 5.32 -8.68 -3.93
C LEU A 19 5.03 -9.12 -2.49
N VAL A 20 3.76 -9.12 -2.08
CA VAL A 20 3.36 -9.55 -0.73
C VAL A 20 3.67 -11.04 -0.51
N THR A 21 3.29 -11.89 -1.47
CA THR A 21 3.53 -13.35 -1.38
C THR A 21 5.02 -13.68 -1.44
N LEU A 22 5.81 -12.96 -2.25
CA LEU A 22 7.27 -13.08 -2.26
C LEU A 22 7.84 -12.75 -0.88
N GLY A 23 7.44 -11.64 -0.26
CA GLY A 23 7.89 -11.26 1.09
C GLY A 23 7.54 -12.30 2.15
N LEU A 24 6.32 -12.86 2.10
CA LEU A 24 5.91 -13.95 2.99
C LEU A 24 6.71 -15.23 2.73
N ASN A 25 7.03 -15.56 1.47
CA ASN A 25 7.85 -16.72 1.16
C ASN A 25 9.28 -16.57 1.69
N LEU A 26 9.85 -15.36 1.63
CA LEU A 26 11.17 -15.07 2.21
C LEU A 26 11.20 -15.24 3.73
N GLN A 27 10.15 -14.81 4.44
CA GLN A 27 10.13 -14.91 5.90
C GLN A 27 9.65 -16.29 6.37
N TRP A 28 8.46 -16.70 5.96
CA TRP A 28 7.87 -17.94 6.42
C TRP A 28 8.37 -19.15 5.66
N GLY A 29 8.44 -19.08 4.32
CA GLY A 29 8.84 -20.22 3.49
C GLY A 29 10.32 -20.59 3.66
N LEU A 30 11.21 -19.60 3.73
CA LEU A 30 12.65 -19.81 3.81
C LEU A 30 13.18 -19.89 5.24
N THR A 31 12.72 -19.02 6.15
CA THR A 31 13.23 -19.01 7.54
C THR A 31 12.34 -19.71 8.55
N GLY A 32 11.10 -20.06 8.18
CA GLY A 32 10.11 -20.64 9.08
C GLY A 32 9.47 -19.63 10.05
N LEU A 33 9.86 -18.35 10.00
CA LEU A 33 9.36 -17.31 10.89
C LEU A 33 8.04 -16.73 10.36
N PHE A 34 6.99 -16.82 11.18
CA PHE A 34 5.70 -16.24 10.88
C PHE A 34 5.67 -14.75 11.24
N ASN A 35 5.27 -13.90 10.28
CA ASN A 35 5.20 -12.45 10.47
C ASN A 35 3.87 -11.89 9.93
N VAL A 36 3.01 -11.43 10.84
CA VAL A 36 1.74 -10.76 10.50
C VAL A 36 1.94 -9.28 10.19
N GLY A 37 3.04 -8.69 10.68
CA GLY A 37 3.37 -7.29 10.51
C GLY A 37 3.45 -6.85 9.04
N LEU A 38 3.82 -7.75 8.12
CA LEU A 38 3.82 -7.45 6.68
C LEU A 38 2.44 -6.95 6.20
N ALA A 39 1.35 -7.63 6.58
CA ALA A 39 0.01 -7.22 6.21
C ALA A 39 -0.36 -5.87 6.85
N GLY A 40 0.09 -5.64 8.09
CA GLY A 40 -0.05 -4.36 8.79
C GLY A 40 0.63 -3.22 8.04
N PHE A 41 1.90 -3.38 7.65
CA PHE A 41 2.63 -2.34 6.92
C PHE A 41 2.05 -2.06 5.54
N VAL A 42 1.57 -3.09 4.82
CA VAL A 42 0.84 -2.91 3.56
C VAL A 42 -0.42 -2.07 3.77
N ALA A 43 -1.19 -2.36 4.84
CA ALA A 43 -2.38 -1.58 5.17
C ALA A 43 -2.03 -0.12 5.52
N ILE A 44 -1.03 0.11 6.38
CA ILE A 44 -0.59 1.45 6.78
C ILE A 44 -0.22 2.28 5.55
N GLY A 45 0.59 1.73 4.64
CA GLY A 45 0.99 2.43 3.43
C GLY A 45 -0.19 2.74 2.50
N ALA A 46 -1.05 1.75 2.25
CA ALA A 46 -2.20 1.89 1.37
C ALA A 46 -3.20 2.95 1.88
N TYR A 47 -3.57 2.90 3.16
CA TYR A 47 -4.49 3.87 3.75
C TYR A 47 -3.88 5.26 3.85
N THR A 48 -2.59 5.39 4.18
CA THR A 48 -1.91 6.69 4.21
C THR A 48 -1.90 7.32 2.83
N SER A 49 -1.53 6.56 1.79
CA SER A 49 -1.55 7.08 0.41
C SER A 49 -2.97 7.47 0.01
N ALA A 50 -3.98 6.64 0.30
CA ALA A 50 -5.37 6.96 -0.03
C ALA A 50 -5.85 8.26 0.65
N LEU A 51 -5.58 8.42 1.95
CA LEU A 51 -5.95 9.63 2.69
C LEU A 51 -5.31 10.90 2.12
N LEU A 52 -4.08 10.81 1.60
CA LEU A 52 -3.37 11.94 1.01
C LEU A 52 -3.83 12.26 -0.42
N THR A 53 -4.06 11.24 -1.25
CA THR A 53 -4.23 11.43 -2.70
C THR A 53 -5.69 11.45 -3.17
N THR A 54 -6.61 10.91 -2.38
CA THR A 54 -8.04 10.94 -2.74
C THR A 54 -8.53 12.41 -2.79
N PRO A 55 -9.48 12.76 -3.68
CA PRO A 55 -10.10 14.08 -3.69
C PRO A 55 -10.81 14.42 -2.38
N ASP A 56 -11.02 15.70 -2.14
CA ASP A 56 -11.72 16.20 -0.97
C ASP A 56 -13.20 15.79 -0.99
N ASP A 57 -13.69 15.34 0.16
CA ASP A 57 -15.08 14.93 0.33
C ASP A 57 -15.50 15.21 1.78
N ALA A 58 -16.55 16.01 1.96
CA ALA A 58 -17.02 16.45 3.26
C ALA A 58 -17.49 15.31 4.17
N ALA A 59 -17.80 14.12 3.62
CA ALA A 59 -18.22 12.96 4.40
C ALA A 59 -17.05 12.10 4.90
N ARG A 60 -15.80 12.48 4.62
CA ARG A 60 -14.62 11.62 4.81
C ARG A 60 -13.55 12.38 5.58
N LEU A 61 -12.86 11.66 6.47
CA LEU A 61 -11.62 12.17 7.04
C LEU A 61 -10.49 11.89 6.06
N GLY A 62 -9.74 12.93 5.68
CA GLY A 62 -8.72 12.88 4.62
C GLY A 62 -9.25 13.37 3.28
N GLY A 63 -8.53 13.07 2.20
CA GLY A 63 -8.87 13.53 0.86
C GLY A 63 -8.17 14.86 0.51
N PHE A 64 -6.87 14.97 0.78
CA PHE A 64 -6.14 16.23 0.55
C PHE A 64 -5.87 16.54 -0.94
N GLY A 65 -6.28 15.65 -1.86
CA GLY A 65 -6.07 15.84 -3.30
C GLY A 65 -4.60 15.97 -3.71
N LEU A 66 -3.68 15.48 -2.87
CA LEU A 66 -2.25 15.66 -3.09
C LEU A 66 -1.74 14.76 -4.23
N PRO A 67 -0.64 15.14 -4.90
CA PRO A 67 -0.04 14.31 -5.94
C PRO A 67 0.35 12.91 -5.44
N ILE A 68 0.27 11.90 -6.31
CA ILE A 68 0.55 10.49 -5.97
C ILE A 68 1.94 10.28 -5.33
N LEU A 69 2.95 11.06 -5.77
CA LEU A 69 4.30 11.04 -5.21
C LEU A 69 4.33 11.46 -3.74
N VAL A 70 3.51 12.43 -3.35
CA VAL A 70 3.37 12.86 -1.95
C VAL A 70 2.66 11.77 -1.15
N GLY A 71 1.68 11.09 -1.72
CA GLY A 71 1.05 9.91 -1.13
C GLY A 71 2.05 8.80 -0.80
N TRP A 72 2.94 8.47 -1.74
CA TRP A 72 3.99 7.47 -1.54
C TRP A 72 5.04 7.90 -0.51
N ALA A 73 5.49 9.16 -0.56
CA ALA A 73 6.41 9.69 0.43
C ALA A 73 5.80 9.68 1.85
N GLY A 74 4.54 10.10 1.98
CA GLY A 74 3.79 10.04 3.22
C GLY A 74 3.64 8.61 3.73
N ALA A 75 3.28 7.66 2.86
CA ALA A 75 3.19 6.24 3.20
C ALA A 75 4.52 5.66 3.72
N MET A 76 5.66 6.03 3.11
CA MET A 76 6.98 5.62 3.60
C MET A 76 7.29 6.20 4.98
N VAL A 77 7.00 7.48 5.21
CA VAL A 77 7.24 8.14 6.50
C VAL A 77 6.36 7.52 7.60
N VAL A 78 5.06 7.35 7.36
CA VAL A 78 4.14 6.78 8.35
C VAL A 78 4.48 5.31 8.62
N GLY A 79 4.82 4.53 7.60
CA GLY A 79 5.31 3.16 7.77
C GLY A 79 6.61 3.10 8.59
N GLY A 80 7.55 4.02 8.34
CA GLY A 80 8.79 4.13 9.10
C GLY A 80 8.57 4.51 10.57
N ILE A 81 7.65 5.44 10.84
CA ILE A 81 7.24 5.80 12.21
C ILE A 81 6.61 4.59 12.89
N ALA A 82 5.68 3.89 12.24
CA ALA A 82 5.03 2.71 12.80
C ALA A 82 6.02 1.57 13.09
N ALA A 83 7.10 1.44 12.32
CA ALA A 83 8.16 0.47 12.57
C ALA A 83 9.09 0.87 13.74
N ALA A 84 9.14 2.15 14.09
CA ALA A 84 9.98 2.67 15.17
C ALA A 84 9.29 2.66 16.55
N LEU A 85 7.98 2.45 16.59
CA LEU A 85 7.17 2.32 17.80
C LEU A 85 7.09 0.87 18.26
#